data_AF-A0A812LLH0-F1
#
_entry.id   AF-A0A812LLH0-F1
#
_cell.length_a   1.000
_cell.length_b   1.000
_cell.length_c   1.000
_cell.angle_alpha   90.00
_cell.angle_beta   90.00
_cell.angle_gamma   90.00
#
_symmetry.space_group_name_H-M   'P 1'
#
loop_
_entity.id
_entity.type
_entity.pdbx_description
1 polymer ?
#
loop_
_entity_poly.entity_id
_entity_poly.type
_entity_poly.pdbx_seq_one_letter_code
_entity_poly.pdbx_strand_id
1 'polypeptide(L)'
;MALRAVILALPMLVMCKPSLRGIELPCSGTGSLPAGPVCYGGSILTETFSVHVVSHDGEVGIVDMQATGPETGECQGANFENNDNVITIENDHGCGLGKYEYTVQYCPDQDNLIINLAKPYNVRVVLDSQTCPAAGEVQ
;
A
#
# COMPACT_ATOMS: atom_id res chain seq x y z
N MET A 1 55.67 -5.22 19.67
CA MET A 1 55.22 -4.81 18.32
C MET A 1 53.73 -4.56 18.41
N ALA A 2 53.32 -3.29 18.33
CA ALA A 2 51.93 -2.86 18.51
C ALA A 2 51.22 -2.86 17.16
N LEU A 3 50.15 -3.65 17.02
CA LEU A 3 49.29 -3.64 15.83
C LEU A 3 48.04 -2.82 16.16
N ARG A 4 48.03 -1.56 15.74
CA ARG A 4 46.85 -0.68 15.80
C ARG A 4 45.88 -1.06 14.69
N ALA A 5 44.74 -1.63 15.04
CA ALA A 5 43.62 -1.78 14.12
C ALA A 5 42.81 -0.46 14.11
N VAL A 6 42.92 0.29 13.03
CA VAL A 6 42.05 1.44 12.74
C VAL A 6 40.92 0.90 11.87
N ILE A 7 39.74 0.74 12.45
CA ILE A 7 38.51 0.40 11.71
C ILE A 7 37.86 1.73 11.32
N LEU A 8 37.88 2.01 10.02
CA LEU A 8 37.25 3.16 9.39
C LEU A 8 35.72 3.04 9.53
N ALA A 9 35.10 3.97 10.24
CA ALA A 9 33.65 4.15 10.22
C ALA A 9 33.24 4.72 8.86
N LEU A 10 32.50 3.94 8.06
CA LEU A 10 31.85 4.45 6.86
C LEU A 10 30.66 5.35 7.27
N PRO A 11 30.48 6.53 6.66
CA PRO A 11 29.26 7.30 6.86
C PRO A 11 28.12 6.57 6.15
N MET A 12 27.12 6.12 6.90
CA MET A 12 25.82 5.74 6.33
C MET A 12 25.27 6.98 5.62
N LEU A 13 25.23 6.94 4.30
CA LEU A 13 24.45 7.87 3.51
C LEU A 13 22.98 7.61 3.86
N VAL A 14 22.43 8.46 4.73
CA VAL A 14 20.98 8.56 4.93
C VAL A 14 20.42 9.00 3.58
N MET A 15 19.87 8.03 2.85
CA MET A 15 19.16 8.26 1.61
C MET A 15 17.82 8.89 2.01
N CYS A 16 17.81 10.22 2.11
CA CYS A 16 16.58 10.97 2.28
C CYS A 16 15.75 10.78 1.00
N LYS A 17 14.73 9.91 1.04
CA LYS A 17 13.73 9.82 -0.03
C LYS A 17 13.18 11.23 -0.23
N PRO A 18 13.30 11.84 -1.42
CA PRO A 18 12.73 13.15 -1.66
C PRO A 18 11.21 13.05 -1.47
N SER A 19 10.69 13.69 -0.42
CA SER A 19 9.26 13.89 -0.25
C SER A 19 8.81 14.93 -1.29
N LEU A 20 8.51 14.45 -2.49
CA LEU A 20 7.91 15.24 -3.56
C LEU A 20 6.43 15.49 -3.22
N ARG A 21 6.17 16.37 -2.25
CA ARG A 21 4.87 17.00 -2.11
C ARG A 21 4.67 17.95 -3.29
N GLY A 22 3.89 17.55 -4.29
CA GLY A 22 3.29 18.48 -5.26
C GLY A 22 3.41 18.13 -6.74
N ILE A 23 3.95 16.98 -7.11
CA ILE A 23 3.78 16.44 -8.47
C ILE A 23 3.19 15.06 -8.26
N GLU A 24 1.92 14.88 -8.66
CA GLU A 24 1.25 13.60 -8.67
C GLU A 24 2.02 12.69 -9.63
N LEU A 25 2.98 11.92 -9.11
CA LEU A 25 3.75 11.01 -9.96
C LEU A 25 2.79 9.97 -10.52
N PRO A 26 2.77 9.80 -11.86
CA PRO A 26 2.01 8.73 -12.47
C PRO A 26 2.51 7.40 -11.89
N CYS A 27 1.59 6.45 -11.70
CA CYS A 27 1.95 5.10 -11.30
C CYS A 27 2.94 4.55 -12.33
N SER A 28 4.11 4.09 -11.89
CA SER A 28 5.15 3.63 -12.79
C SER A 28 5.88 2.41 -12.23
N GLY A 29 6.62 1.75 -13.12
CA GLY A 29 7.49 0.64 -12.79
C GLY A 29 7.01 -0.68 -13.37
N THR A 30 7.90 -1.65 -13.27
CA THR A 30 7.65 -3.04 -13.67
C THR A 30 8.06 -3.93 -12.51
N GLY A 31 7.18 -4.80 -12.06
CA GLY A 31 7.44 -5.68 -10.93
C GLY A 31 6.16 -6.21 -10.33
N SER A 32 6.30 -7.09 -9.35
CA SER A 32 5.19 -7.60 -8.55
C SER A 32 5.15 -6.90 -7.20
N LEU A 33 4.07 -7.13 -6.45
CA LEU A 33 4.03 -6.84 -5.03
C LEU A 33 5.24 -7.46 -4.30
N PRO A 34 5.77 -6.81 -3.24
CA PRO A 34 6.87 -7.35 -2.47
C PRO A 34 6.47 -8.66 -1.79
N ALA A 35 7.39 -9.62 -1.71
CA ALA A 35 7.10 -10.92 -1.12
C ALA A 35 6.80 -10.84 0.38
N GLY A 36 5.83 -11.64 0.83
CA GLY A 36 5.41 -11.75 2.23
C GLY A 36 4.29 -10.76 2.58
N PRO A 37 3.91 -10.70 3.88
CA PRO A 37 2.86 -9.78 4.32
C PRO A 37 3.32 -8.33 4.17
N VAL A 38 2.52 -7.51 3.49
CA VAL A 38 2.80 -6.08 3.30
C VAL A 38 1.57 -5.26 3.61
N CYS A 39 1.79 -4.04 4.12
CA CYS A 39 0.73 -3.15 4.51
C CYS A 39 0.88 -1.79 3.85
N TYR A 40 -0.24 -1.26 3.39
CA TYR A 40 -0.34 0.06 2.78
C TYR A 40 -1.39 0.86 3.54
N GLY A 41 -1.14 2.16 3.68
CA GLY A 41 -2.06 3.05 4.36
C GLY A 41 -2.04 4.45 3.80
N GLY A 42 -3.19 5.09 3.83
CA GLY A 42 -3.34 6.46 3.38
C GLY A 42 -4.70 7.01 3.70
N SER A 43 -4.83 8.32 3.55
CA SER A 43 -6.04 9.04 3.92
C SER A 43 -6.36 10.11 2.89
N ILE A 44 -7.65 10.34 2.67
CA ILE A 44 -8.15 11.47 1.90
C ILE A 44 -9.23 12.18 2.72
N LEU A 45 -9.03 13.48 2.97
CA LEU A 45 -9.91 14.27 3.85
C LEU A 45 -10.05 13.63 5.25
N THR A 46 -11.20 13.03 5.54
CA THR A 46 -11.54 12.36 6.81
C THR A 46 -11.72 10.85 6.65
N GLU A 47 -11.43 10.30 5.47
CA GLU A 47 -11.49 8.87 5.18
C GLU A 47 -10.07 8.28 5.20
N THR A 48 -9.88 7.16 5.87
CA THR A 48 -8.61 6.44 5.98
C THR A 48 -8.79 5.04 5.43
N PHE A 49 -7.86 4.60 4.58
CA PHE A 49 -7.83 3.26 4.02
C PHE A 49 -6.58 2.53 4.49
N SER A 50 -6.78 1.30 4.95
CA SER A 50 -5.74 0.38 5.35
C SER A 50 -5.88 -0.90 4.52
N VAL A 51 -4.78 -1.34 3.93
CA VAL A 51 -4.72 -2.56 3.11
C VAL A 51 -3.60 -3.43 3.63
N HIS A 52 -3.92 -4.66 4.01
CA HIS A 52 -2.97 -5.67 4.43
C HIS A 52 -3.01 -6.83 3.43
N VAL A 53 -1.99 -6.92 2.59
CA VAL A 53 -1.80 -8.08 1.71
C VAL A 53 -1.22 -9.20 2.57
N VAL A 54 -2.06 -10.18 2.89
CA VAL A 54 -1.73 -11.27 3.82
C VAL A 54 -0.76 -12.26 3.17
N SER A 55 -1.04 -12.63 1.93
CA SER A 55 -0.25 -13.59 1.15
C SER A 55 -0.60 -13.50 -0.33
N HIS A 56 0.36 -13.72 -1.21
CA HIS A 56 0.14 -13.80 -2.65
C HIS A 56 1.25 -14.60 -3.34
N ASP A 57 1.01 -15.04 -4.57
CA ASP A 57 2.04 -15.61 -5.45
C ASP A 57 2.58 -14.62 -6.50
N GLY A 58 1.96 -13.44 -6.58
CA GLY A 58 2.31 -12.36 -7.51
C GLY A 58 1.15 -11.99 -8.43
N GLU A 59 0.31 -12.96 -8.75
CA GLU A 59 -0.87 -12.84 -9.60
C GLU A 59 -2.17 -12.92 -8.79
N VAL A 60 -2.23 -13.80 -7.79
CA VAL A 60 -3.39 -13.93 -6.91
C VAL A 60 -2.98 -13.91 -5.45
N GLY A 61 -3.89 -13.48 -4.59
CA GLY A 61 -3.63 -13.44 -3.16
C GLY A 61 -4.83 -13.17 -2.29
N ILE A 62 -4.52 -12.92 -1.03
CA ILE A 62 -5.45 -12.65 0.06
C ILE A 62 -5.13 -11.28 0.65
N VAL A 63 -6.17 -10.49 0.87
CA VAL A 63 -6.07 -9.13 1.41
C VAL A 63 -7.11 -8.91 2.51
N ASP A 64 -6.69 -8.20 3.56
CA ASP A 64 -7.60 -7.58 4.51
C ASP A 64 -7.66 -6.09 4.20
N MET A 65 -8.86 -5.52 4.24
CA MET A 65 -9.05 -4.09 3.98
C MET A 65 -9.94 -3.48 5.03
N GLN A 66 -9.61 -2.24 5.39
CA GLN A 66 -10.41 -1.43 6.29
C GLN A 66 -10.51 -0.01 5.75
N ALA A 67 -11.71 0.54 5.80
CA ALA A 67 -11.98 1.95 5.59
C ALA A 67 -12.59 2.52 6.87
N THR A 68 -12.06 3.66 7.32
CA THR A 68 -12.52 4.35 8.52
C THR A 68 -12.74 5.82 8.22
N GLY A 69 -13.95 6.31 8.50
CA GLY A 69 -14.34 7.68 8.21
C GLY A 69 -15.85 7.81 8.07
N PRO A 70 -16.32 8.78 7.27
CA PRO A 70 -17.72 8.87 6.86
C PRO A 70 -18.27 7.58 6.25
N GLU A 71 -17.43 6.86 5.51
CA GLU A 71 -17.69 5.48 5.12
C GLU A 71 -16.92 4.54 6.06
N THR A 72 -17.50 3.41 6.37
CA THR A 72 -16.84 2.43 7.24
C THR A 72 -17.10 1.04 6.72
N GLY A 73 -16.04 0.26 6.66
CA GLY A 73 -16.12 -1.12 6.26
C GLY A 73 -14.84 -1.83 6.58
N GLU A 74 -14.96 -3.12 6.82
CA GLU A 74 -13.86 -4.02 7.03
C GLU A 74 -14.17 -5.34 6.34
N CYS A 75 -13.19 -5.89 5.64
CA CYS A 75 -13.23 -7.24 5.14
C CYS A 75 -11.90 -7.92 5.46
N GLN A 76 -11.97 -9.19 5.83
CA GLN A 76 -10.81 -10.01 6.13
C GLN A 76 -10.82 -11.21 5.18
N GLY A 77 -9.65 -11.55 4.66
CA GLY A 77 -9.48 -12.72 3.81
C GLY A 77 -10.10 -12.58 2.42
N ALA A 78 -10.26 -11.37 1.89
CA ALA A 78 -10.77 -11.18 0.54
C ALA A 78 -9.74 -11.66 -0.49
N ASN A 79 -10.20 -12.31 -1.55
CA ASN A 79 -9.35 -12.70 -2.67
C ASN A 79 -9.04 -11.47 -3.52
N PHE A 80 -7.83 -11.40 -4.09
CA PHE A 80 -7.53 -10.44 -5.14
C PHE A 80 -6.77 -11.09 -6.29
N GLU A 81 -6.96 -10.50 -7.47
CA GLU A 81 -6.15 -10.74 -8.66
C GLU A 81 -5.33 -9.49 -8.98
N ASN A 82 -4.10 -9.68 -9.44
CA ASN A 82 -3.19 -8.66 -9.89
C ASN A 82 -2.79 -8.94 -11.34
N ASN A 83 -3.27 -8.11 -12.25
CA ASN A 83 -2.96 -8.22 -13.67
C ASN A 83 -2.28 -6.93 -14.14
N ASP A 84 -1.00 -7.01 -14.50
CA ASP A 84 -0.18 -5.88 -14.91
C ASP A 84 -0.27 -4.68 -13.94
N ASN A 85 -0.23 -4.97 -12.64
CA ASN A 85 -0.37 -4.04 -11.51
C ASN A 85 -1.77 -3.46 -11.28
N VAL A 86 -2.77 -3.86 -12.06
CA VAL A 86 -4.18 -3.55 -11.79
C VAL A 86 -4.71 -4.63 -10.84
N ILE A 87 -5.11 -4.20 -9.65
CA ILE A 87 -5.61 -5.09 -8.60
C ILE A 87 -7.13 -5.09 -8.61
N THR A 88 -7.71 -6.28 -8.71
CA THR A 88 -9.14 -6.54 -8.59
C THR A 88 -9.38 -7.29 -7.28
N ILE A 89 -10.19 -6.72 -6.39
CA ILE A 89 -10.60 -7.38 -5.15
C ILE A 89 -11.91 -8.09 -5.41
N GLU A 90 -11.92 -9.40 -5.22
CA GLU A 90 -13.12 -10.21 -5.38
C GLU A 90 -14.01 -10.12 -4.14
N ASN A 91 -15.33 -10.09 -4.35
CA ASN A 91 -16.32 -10.00 -3.28
C ASN A 91 -16.03 -8.86 -2.28
N ASP A 92 -15.70 -7.69 -2.81
CA ASP A 92 -15.35 -6.47 -2.06
C ASP A 92 -16.48 -5.89 -1.16
N HIS A 93 -17.63 -6.56 -1.13
CA HIS A 93 -18.74 -6.27 -0.24
C HIS A 93 -18.29 -6.30 1.22
N GLY A 94 -18.24 -5.13 1.83
CA GLY A 94 -17.81 -4.97 3.23
C GLY A 94 -16.44 -4.31 3.38
N CYS A 95 -15.59 -4.27 2.34
CA CYS A 95 -14.25 -3.68 2.39
C CYS A 95 -14.23 -2.13 2.45
N GLY A 96 -15.37 -1.48 2.72
CA GLY A 96 -15.48 -0.02 2.77
C GLY A 96 -15.48 0.68 1.40
N LEU A 97 -15.42 -0.08 0.29
CA LEU A 97 -15.38 0.46 -1.07
C LEU A 97 -16.71 0.39 -1.83
N GLY A 98 -17.73 -0.31 -1.29
CA GLY A 98 -18.95 -0.64 -2.03
C GLY A 98 -19.83 0.54 -2.46
N LYS A 99 -19.58 1.77 -2.00
CA LYS A 99 -20.27 2.99 -2.47
C LYS A 99 -19.52 3.73 -3.59
N TYR A 100 -18.32 3.28 -3.93
CA TYR A 100 -17.48 3.90 -4.92
C TYR A 100 -17.42 3.07 -6.20
N GLU A 101 -17.34 3.75 -7.33
CA GLU A 101 -16.75 3.16 -8.53
C GLU A 101 -15.25 3.41 -8.41
N TYR A 102 -14.44 2.36 -8.34
CA TYR A 102 -13.03 2.48 -8.04
C TYR A 102 -12.15 1.55 -8.87
N THR A 103 -10.85 1.86 -8.89
CA THR A 103 -9.80 0.96 -9.37
C THR A 103 -8.63 0.97 -8.39
N VAL A 104 -7.98 -0.17 -8.21
CA VAL A 104 -6.76 -0.28 -7.40
C VAL A 104 -5.58 -0.57 -8.31
N GLN A 105 -4.47 0.14 -8.10
CA GLN A 105 -3.24 -0.07 -8.85
C GLN A 105 -2.03 -0.10 -7.91
N TYR A 106 -1.12 -1.04 -8.13
CA TYR A 106 0.19 -1.06 -7.47
C TYR A 106 1.23 -0.34 -8.33
N CYS A 107 2.13 0.43 -7.71
CA CYS A 107 3.18 1.16 -8.41
C CYS A 107 4.56 0.68 -7.97
N PRO A 108 5.19 -0.23 -8.73
CA PRO A 108 6.45 -0.86 -8.33
C PRO A 108 7.60 0.12 -8.05
N ASP A 109 7.67 1.24 -8.77
CA ASP A 109 8.77 2.22 -8.56
C ASP A 109 8.62 2.97 -7.23
N GLN A 110 7.39 3.12 -6.73
CA GLN A 110 7.07 3.87 -5.52
C GLN A 110 6.80 2.98 -4.30
N ASP A 111 6.56 1.68 -4.52
CA ASP A 111 6.11 0.74 -3.49
C ASP A 111 4.87 1.28 -2.76
N ASN A 112 3.84 1.63 -3.54
CA ASN A 112 2.58 2.12 -3.00
C ASN A 112 1.38 1.60 -3.81
N LEU A 113 0.21 1.67 -3.18
CA LEU A 113 -1.07 1.43 -3.84
C LEU A 113 -1.73 2.77 -4.16
N ILE A 114 -2.50 2.77 -5.23
CA ILE A 114 -3.40 3.85 -5.57
C ILE A 114 -4.80 3.30 -5.59
N ILE A 115 -5.68 3.93 -4.82
CA ILE A 115 -7.12 3.77 -4.99
C ILE A 115 -7.62 4.99 -5.74
N ASN A 116 -8.04 4.80 -6.99
CA ASN A 116 -8.72 5.83 -7.75
C ASN A 116 -10.21 5.68 -7.55
N LEU A 117 -10.83 6.64 -6.86
CA LEU A 117 -12.27 6.74 -6.72
C LEU A 117 -12.77 7.56 -7.91
N ALA A 118 -13.57 6.94 -8.79
CA ALA A 118 -14.11 7.54 -10.01
C ALA A 118 -15.52 8.11 -9.82
N LYS A 119 -16.32 7.49 -8.94
CA LYS A 119 -17.63 8.01 -8.50
C LYS A 119 -17.87 7.73 -7.02
N PRO A 120 -18.60 8.59 -6.29
CA PRO A 120 -19.15 9.88 -6.74
C PRO A 120 -18.10 11.00 -6.83
N TYR A 121 -16.88 10.73 -6.37
CA TYR A 121 -15.75 11.66 -6.42
C TYR A 121 -14.78 11.23 -7.52
N ASN A 122 -13.98 12.16 -8.04
CA ASN A 122 -12.87 11.89 -8.95
C ASN A 122 -11.58 12.24 -8.22
N VAL A 123 -11.13 11.33 -7.36
CA VAL A 123 -9.99 11.55 -6.46
C VAL A 123 -9.09 10.33 -6.43
N ARG A 124 -7.80 10.60 -6.32
CA ARG A 124 -6.76 9.59 -6.23
C ARG A 124 -6.24 9.55 -4.80
N VAL A 125 -6.34 8.38 -4.16
CA VAL A 125 -5.80 8.14 -2.82
C VAL A 125 -4.53 7.32 -2.97
N VAL A 126 -3.42 7.84 -2.48
CA VAL A 126 -2.14 7.13 -2.43
C VAL A 126 -2.02 6.46 -1.06
N LEU A 127 -1.79 5.16 -1.05
CA LEU A 127 -1.54 4.37 0.16
C LEU A 127 -0.07 3.97 0.17
N ASP A 128 0.72 4.59 1.04
CA ASP A 128 2.15 4.34 1.15
C ASP A 128 2.41 3.03 1.90
N SER A 129 3.46 2.31 1.49
CA SER A 129 3.97 1.15 2.21
C SER A 129 4.35 1.52 3.65
N GLN A 130 3.89 0.70 4.59
CA GLN A 130 4.09 0.89 6.03
C GLN A 130 4.34 -0.44 6.75
N THR A 131 4.82 -0.36 7.98
CA THR A 131 4.97 -1.54 8.83
C THR A 131 3.59 -2.10 9.16
N CYS A 132 3.38 -3.40 8.93
CA CYS A 132 2.14 -4.05 9.32
C CYS A 132 1.94 -4.01 10.84
N PRO A 133 0.73 -3.72 11.32
CA PRO A 133 0.42 -3.82 12.75
C PRO A 133 0.65 -5.25 13.24
N ALA A 134 1.00 -5.39 14.52
CA ALA A 134 1.08 -6.72 15.11
C ALA A 134 -0.32 -7.36 15.10
N ALA A 135 -0.38 -8.67 14.85
CA ALA A 135 -1.66 -9.39 14.78
C ALA A 135 -2.51 -9.11 16.04
N GLY A 136 -3.64 -8.43 15.86
CA GLY A 136 -4.57 -8.05 16.94
C GLY A 136 -4.62 -6.55 17.29
N GLU A 137 -3.80 -5.70 16.67
CA GLU A 137 -3.94 -4.24 16.75
C GLU A 137 -4.77 -3.72 15.57
N VAL A 138 -6.00 -3.29 15.86
CA VAL A 138 -6.81 -2.47 14.93
C VAL A 138 -6.30 -1.03 14.95
N GLN A 139 -6.05 -0.44 13.77
CA GLN A 139 -5.75 1.00 13.64
C GLN A 139 -7.02 1.82 13.47
#